data_AF-A0A1Q9PDF9-F1
#
_entry.id   AF-A0A1Q9PDF9-F1
#
_cell.length_a   1.000
_cell.length_b   1.000
_cell.length_c   1.000
_cell.angle_alpha   90.00
_cell.angle_beta   90.00
_cell.angle_gamma   90.00
#
_symmetry.space_group_name_H-M   'P 1'
#
loop_
_entity.id
_entity.type
_entity.pdbx_description
1 polymer ?
#
loop_
_entity_poly.entity_id
_entity_poly.type
_entity_poly.pdbx_seq_one_letter_code
_entity_poly.pdbx_strand_id
1 'polypeptide(L)' 'MKGTIKRIMYDRNFGFIQTSDDEDKDIFFHQSGVTGDFGDLKEGDEVEFDIEETDRGSQAVNLKAA' A
#
# COMPACT_ATOMS: atom_id res chain seq x y z
N MET A 1 6.12 -8.02 -3.37
CA MET A 1 6.86 -7.03 -2.53
C MET A 1 6.35 -7.13 -1.10
N LYS A 2 7.19 -6.75 -0.12
CA LYS A 2 6.80 -6.63 1.29
C LYS A 2 7.05 -5.21 1.78
N GLY A 3 6.27 -4.79 2.77
CA GLY A 3 6.45 -3.49 3.38
C GLY A 3 5.51 -3.28 4.56
N THR A 4 5.54 -2.06 5.08
CA THR A 4 4.72 -1.65 6.21
C THR A 4 3.88 -0.46 5.80
N ILE A 5 2.59 -0.46 6.16
CA ILE A 5 1.73 0.69 5.92
C ILE A 5 2.24 1.87 6.75
N LYS A 6 2.70 2.92 6.06
CA LYS A 6 3.25 4.12 6.67
C LYS A 6 2.17 5.12 7.05
N ARG A 7 1.14 5.23 6.20
CA ARG A 7 0.02 6.16 6.39
C ARG A 7 -1.23 5.72 5.64
N ILE A 8 -2.41 5.97 6.23
CA ILE A 8 -3.71 5.81 5.56
C ILE A 8 -4.52 7.09 5.65
N MET A 9 -5.09 7.51 4.52
CA MET A 9 -6.09 8.59 4.42
C MET A 9 -7.46 7.97 4.18
N TYR A 10 -8.13 7.53 5.25
CA TYR A 10 -9.42 6.82 5.15
C TYR A 10 -10.52 7.65 4.45
N ASP A 11 -10.51 8.97 4.63
CA ASP A 11 -11.44 9.90 3.97
C ASP A 11 -11.25 9.96 2.44
N ARG A 12 -10.06 9.60 1.96
CA ARG A 12 -9.68 9.65 0.54
C ARG A 12 -9.41 8.28 -0.08
N ASN A 13 -9.59 7.21 0.70
CA ASN A 13 -9.43 5.81 0.27
C ASN A 13 -8.06 5.48 -0.35
N PHE A 14 -6.98 6.05 0.18
CA PHE A 14 -5.62 5.73 -0.25
C PHE A 14 -4.63 5.74 0.91
N GLY A 15 -3.44 5.21 0.68
CA GLY A 15 -2.34 5.27 1.63
C GLY A 15 -0.98 5.10 0.97
N PHE A 16 0.03 4.97 1.82
CA PHE A 16 1.42 4.74 1.42
C PHE A 16 2.03 3.59 2.21
N ILE A 17 2.84 2.80 1.52
CA ILE A 17 3.60 1.68 2.06
C ILE A 17 5.07 2.04 2.02
N GLN A 18 5.76 1.91 3.14
CA GLN A 18 7.22 1.92 3.16
C GLN A 18 7.71 0.52 2.78
N THR A 19 8.52 0.41 1.74
CA THR A 19 9.01 -0.90 1.29
C THR A 19 10.12 -1.42 2.18
N SER A 20 10.24 -2.74 2.33
CA SER A 20 11.34 -3.34 3.10
C SER A 20 12.69 -3.26 2.39
N ASP A 21 12.68 -3.05 1.06
CA ASP A 21 13.88 -3.03 0.23
C ASP A 21 14.50 -1.62 0.12
N ASP A 22 13.69 -0.58 0.32
CA ASP A 22 14.06 0.83 0.20
C ASP A 22 13.21 1.69 1.15
N GLU A 23 13.82 2.18 2.22
CA GLU A 23 13.16 3.01 3.24
C GLU A 23 12.88 4.44 2.75
N ASP A 24 13.58 4.91 1.72
CA ASP A 24 13.42 6.26 1.16
C ASP A 24 12.29 6.31 0.10
N LYS A 25 11.81 5.15 -0.36
CA LYS A 25 10.75 5.03 -1.36
C LYS A 25 9.42 4.58 -0.77
N ASP A 26 8.47 5.52 -0.72
CA ASP A 26 7.08 5.22 -0.40
C ASP A 26 6.32 4.78 -1.67
N ILE A 27 5.58 3.67 -1.57
CA ILE A 27 4.71 3.17 -2.64
C ILE A 27 3.26 3.56 -2.34
N PHE A 28 2.62 4.20 -3.31
CA PHE A 28 1.20 4.58 -3.22
C PHE A 28 0.28 3.37 -3.38
N PHE A 29 -0.83 3.33 -2.63
CA PHE A 29 -1.92 2.38 -2.90
C PHE A 29 -3.29 3.06 -2.77
N HIS A 30 -4.25 2.63 -3.58
CA HIS A 30 -5.66 3.02 -3.47
C HIS A 30 -6.49 1.82 -2.98
N GLN A 31 -7.67 2.05 -2.39
CA GLN A 31 -8.54 0.97 -1.91
C GLN A 31 -8.83 -0.11 -2.97
N SER A 32 -8.86 0.27 -4.25
CA SER A 32 -9.10 -0.67 -5.36
C SER A 32 -7.99 -1.69 -5.55
N GLY A 33 -6.79 -1.40 -5.05
CA GLY A 33 -5.65 -2.32 -5.05
C GLY A 33 -5.62 -3.24 -3.84
N VAL A 34 -6.52 -3.07 -2.86
CA VAL A 34 -6.61 -3.91 -1.67
C VAL A 34 -7.48 -5.12 -1.94
N THR A 35 -6.94 -6.29 -1.65
CA THR A 35 -7.68 -7.54 -1.60
C THR A 35 -8.12 -7.78 -0.16
N GLY A 36 -9.43 -7.60 0.07
CA GLY A 36 -10.03 -7.61 1.40
C GLY A 36 -10.76 -6.29 1.67
N ASP A 37 -11.00 -6.01 2.95
CA ASP A 37 -11.58 -4.74 3.37
C ASP A 37 -10.47 -3.70 3.62
N PHE A 38 -10.54 -2.57 2.93
CA PHE A 38 -9.63 -1.44 3.15
C PHE A 38 -9.74 -0.88 4.58
N GLY A 39 -10.92 -0.97 5.20
CA GLY A 39 -11.17 -0.49 6.56
C GLY A 39 -10.43 -1.27 7.65
N ASP A 40 -9.99 -2.50 7.34
CA ASP A 40 -9.26 -3.35 8.28
C ASP A 40 -7.77 -3.00 8.38
N LEU A 41 -7.22 -2.34 7.35
CA LEU A 41 -5.82 -1.94 7.29
C LEU A 41 -5.53 -0.79 8.26
N LYS A 42 -4.36 -0.85 8.90
CA LYS A 42 -3.88 0.15 9.87
C LYS A 42 -2.45 0.56 9.58
N GLU A 43 -2.09 1.77 10.03
CA GLU A 43 -0.70 2.20 10.05
C GLU A 43 0.14 1.27 10.93
N GLY A 44 1.29 0.83 10.42
CA GLY A 44 2.15 -0.16 11.06
C GLY A 44 1.89 -1.60 10.65
N ASP A 45 0.82 -1.90 9.90
CA ASP A 45 0.56 -3.26 9.44
C ASP A 45 1.60 -3.69 8.39
N GLU A 46 2.08 -4.93 8.53
CA GLU A 46 2.88 -5.59 7.50
C GLU A 46 1.97 -6.05 6.35
N VAL A 47 2.40 -5.81 5.12
CA VAL A 47 1.62 -6.11 3.92
C VAL A 47 2.48 -6.75 2.85
N GLU A 48 1.83 -7.60 2.05
CA GLU A 48 2.35 -8.09 0.78
C GLU A 48 1.55 -7.48 -0.37
N PHE A 49 2.24 -7.08 -1.42
CA PHE A 49 1.64 -6.42 -2.59
C PHE A 49 2.50 -6.60 -3.84
N ASP A 50 1.92 -6.39 -5.01
CA ASP A 50 2.64 -6.27 -6.28
C ASP A 50 2.76 -4.79 -6.67
N ILE A 51 3.78 -4.44 -7.45
CA ILE A 51 3.92 -3.08 -8.00
C ILE A 51 3.50 -3.09 -9.46
N GLU A 52 2.65 -2.14 -9.83
CA GLU A 52 2.27 -1.86 -11.20
C GLU A 52 2.67 -0.42 -11.57
N GLU A 53 3.28 -0.25 -12.74
CA GLU A 53 3.61 1.07 -13.29
C GLU A 53 2.42 1.63 -14.05
N THR A 54 2.06 2.88 -13.78
CA THR A 54 0.97 3.58 -14.48
C THR A 54 1.38 4.96 -14.94
N ASP A 55 0.50 5.63 -15.67
CA ASP A 55 0.68 7.02 -16.11
C ASP A 55 0.87 8.00 -14.94
N ARG A 56 0.55 7.59 -13.70
CA ARG A 56 0.69 8.37 -12.47
C ARG A 56 1.85 7.92 -11.58
N GLY A 57 2.67 6.98 -12.05
CA GLY A 57 3.78 6.36 -11.31
C GLY A 57 3.45 4.97 -10.76
N SER A 58 4.39 4.43 -9.99
CA SER A 58 4.28 3.11 -9.36
C SER A 58 3.16 3.08 -8.31
N GLN A 59 2.29 2.09 -8.38
CA GLN A 59 1.27 1.83 -7.36
C GLN A 59 1.31 0.37 -6.89
N ALA A 60 0.89 0.14 -5.64
CA ALA A 60 0.70 -1.19 -5.10
C ALA A 60 -0.69 -1.74 -5.45
N VAL A 61 -0.72 -2.99 -5.92
CA VAL A 61 -1.91 -3.76 -6.27
C VAL A 61 -1.87 -5.14 -5.60
N ASN A 62 -3.00 -5.85 -5.57
CA ASN A 62 -3.14 -7.14 -4.86
C ASN A 62 -2.66 -7.06 -3.39
N LEU A 63 -2.84 -5.91 -2.76
CA LEU A 63 -2.38 -5.64 -1.41
C LEU A 63 -3.20 -6.47 -0.42
N LYS A 64 -2.51 -7.17 0.48
CA LYS A 64 -3.10 -7.96 1.56
C LYS A 64 -2.24 -7.83 2.81
N ALA A 65 -2.86 -7.94 3.98
CA ALA A 65 -2.13 -8.10 5.24
C ALA A 65 -1.25 -9.35 5.17
N ALA A 66 -0.02 -9.26 5.68
CA ALA A 66 0.96 -10.34 5.71
C ALA A 66 0.71 -11.35 6.83
#